data_AF-A0A6J8EQI0-F1
#
_entry.id   AF-A0A6J8EQI0-F1
#
_cell.length_a   1.000
_cell.length_b   1.000
_cell.length_c   1.000
_cell.angle_alpha   90.00
_cell.angle_beta   90.00
_cell.angle_gamma   90.00
#
_symmetry.space_group_name_H-M   'P 1'
#
loop_
_entity.id
_entity.type
_entity.pdbx_description
1 polymer ?
#
loop_
_entity_poly.entity_id
_entity_poly.type
_entity_poly.pdbx_seq_one_letter_code
_entity_poly.pdbx_strand_id
1 'polypeptide(L)'
;MSNHDWANNMYNFLTQKYYWRDWMVISYKDVTGGDVHWNRACGGYLKFRNYGRNMAVASVDKRTRHLDMIKAKAVVNTVHDYTSSKGHCRPHCRTVYHRIDSHSAYETFPAEAKDHCSPYVAIGLIDNGAAPTFKASPSRLVIRNGRYNHIHLFG
;
A
#
# COMPACT_ATOMS: atom_id res chain seq x y z
N MET A 1 20.82 8.79 -2.26
CA MET A 1 19.68 8.47 -3.15
C MET A 1 18.40 8.48 -2.32
N SER A 2 17.40 9.27 -2.71
CA SER A 2 16.12 9.32 -1.99
C SER A 2 15.28 8.06 -2.27
N ASN A 3 14.24 7.82 -1.47
CA ASN A 3 13.26 6.74 -1.75
C ASN A 3 12.55 6.97 -3.10
N HIS A 4 12.34 8.22 -3.47
CA HIS A 4 11.74 8.57 -4.75
C HIS A 4 12.65 8.21 -5.93
N ASP A 5 13.93 8.60 -5.87
CA ASP A 5 14.89 8.27 -6.93
C ASP A 5 15.09 6.76 -7.03
N TRP A 6 15.17 6.07 -5.89
CA TRP A 6 15.32 4.63 -5.87
C TRP A 6 14.11 3.93 -6.50
N ALA A 7 12.89 4.31 -6.13
CA ALA A 7 11.68 3.71 -6.67
C ALA A 7 11.55 3.93 -8.18
N ASN A 8 11.88 5.14 -8.68
CA ASN A 8 11.90 5.42 -10.11
C ASN A 8 12.96 4.61 -10.85
N ASN A 9 14.20 4.57 -10.34
CA ASN A 9 15.29 3.84 -11.00
C ASN A 9 15.01 2.35 -11.05
N MET A 10 14.51 1.77 -9.95
CA MET A 10 14.13 0.37 -9.90
C MET A 10 12.95 0.07 -10.84
N TYR A 11 11.91 0.91 -10.84
CA TYR A 11 10.77 0.76 -11.76
C TYR A 11 11.22 0.80 -13.22
N ASN A 12 12.03 1.79 -13.60
CA ASN A 12 12.55 1.93 -14.95
C ASN A 12 13.40 0.71 -15.36
N PHE A 13 14.29 0.25 -14.48
CA PHE A 13 15.10 -0.95 -14.73
C PHE A 13 14.23 -2.19 -14.96
N LEU A 14 13.23 -2.42 -14.11
CA LEU A 14 12.33 -3.57 -14.21
C LEU A 14 11.47 -3.51 -15.47
N THR A 15 10.89 -2.36 -15.79
CA THR A 15 10.08 -2.16 -16.99
C THR A 15 10.91 -2.30 -18.27
N GLN A 16 12.18 -1.86 -18.28
CA GLN A 16 13.06 -2.05 -19.44
C GLN A 16 13.47 -3.52 -19.61
N LYS A 17 13.90 -4.17 -18.53
CA LYS A 17 14.39 -5.56 -18.58
C LYS A 17 13.28 -6.58 -18.81
N TYR A 18 12.10 -6.33 -18.25
CA TYR A 18 10.95 -7.24 -18.28
C TYR A 18 9.71 -6.52 -18.81
N TYR A 19 9.82 -5.98 -20.02
CA TYR A 19 8.81 -5.12 -20.68
C TYR A 19 7.43 -5.77 -20.88
N TRP A 20 7.34 -7.11 -20.79
CA TRP A 20 6.10 -7.87 -20.88
C TRP A 20 5.32 -7.95 -19.55
N ARG A 21 5.83 -7.33 -18.49
CA ARG A 21 5.15 -7.24 -17.19
C ARG A 21 4.90 -5.79 -16.79
N ASP A 22 3.79 -5.58 -16.10
CA ASP A 22 3.57 -4.33 -15.37
C ASP A 22 4.11 -4.51 -13.94
N TRP A 23 4.70 -3.45 -13.41
CA TRP A 23 5.40 -3.47 -12.13
C TRP A 23 4.79 -2.49 -11.13
N MET A 24 4.88 -2.85 -9.87
CA MET A 24 4.74 -1.94 -8.74
C MET A 24 6.05 -1.92 -7.97
N VAL A 25 6.54 -0.73 -7.67
CA VAL A 25 7.68 -0.50 -6.78
C VAL A 25 7.25 0.48 -5.71
N ILE A 26 7.45 0.07 -4.45
CA ILE A 26 7.24 0.90 -3.28
C ILE A 26 8.57 1.03 -2.53
N SER A 27 8.88 2.25 -2.10
CA SER A 27 10.02 2.51 -1.23
C SER A 27 9.67 3.50 -0.14
N TYR A 28 10.07 3.21 1.10
CA TYR A 28 9.74 4.01 2.27
C TYR A 28 10.84 3.94 3.32
N LYS A 29 10.75 4.81 4.34
CA LYS A 29 11.70 4.81 5.46
C LYS A 29 11.82 3.43 6.09
N ASP A 30 12.99 3.16 6.65
CA ASP A 30 13.25 1.95 7.43
C ASP A 30 12.50 1.99 8.76
N VAL A 31 11.22 1.61 8.70
CA VAL A 31 10.32 1.44 9.84
C VAL A 31 10.11 -0.05 10.10
N THR A 32 9.73 -0.41 11.32
CA THR A 32 9.64 -1.81 11.71
C THR A 32 8.41 -2.06 12.55
N GLY A 33 7.70 -3.15 12.29
CA GLY A 33 6.57 -3.59 13.11
C GLY A 33 5.24 -3.51 12.35
N GLY A 34 4.34 -4.46 12.64
CA GLY A 34 3.02 -4.52 12.00
C GLY A 34 2.12 -3.34 12.34
N ASP A 35 2.47 -2.55 13.35
CA ASP A 35 1.81 -1.30 13.75
C ASP A 35 2.00 -0.17 12.71
N VAL A 36 3.12 -0.17 11.97
CA VAL A 36 3.48 0.90 11.02
C VAL A 36 3.49 0.49 9.56
N HIS A 37 3.56 -0.79 9.23
CA HIS A 37 3.40 -1.26 7.87
C HIS A 37 2.96 -2.72 7.82
N TRP A 38 2.13 -3.05 6.82
CA TRP A 38 1.78 -4.43 6.50
C TRP A 38 1.59 -4.57 5.00
N ASN A 39 2.36 -5.45 4.37
CA ASN A 39 2.35 -5.62 2.91
C ASN A 39 2.30 -7.10 2.59
N ARG A 40 1.46 -7.46 1.62
CA ARG A 40 1.42 -8.79 1.00
C ARG A 40 1.66 -8.62 -0.50
N ALA A 41 2.49 -9.50 -1.05
CA ALA A 41 2.70 -9.59 -2.48
C ALA A 41 2.74 -11.06 -2.93
N CYS A 42 1.96 -11.40 -3.93
CA CYS A 42 1.94 -12.71 -4.57
C CYS A 42 3.07 -12.81 -5.60
N GLY A 43 4.06 -13.66 -5.33
CA GLY A 43 5.24 -13.80 -6.19
C GLY A 43 6.05 -12.50 -6.35
N GLY A 44 5.86 -11.56 -5.43
CA GLY A 44 6.61 -10.31 -5.36
C GLY A 44 7.84 -10.43 -4.46
N TYR A 45 8.56 -9.32 -4.32
CA TYR A 45 9.72 -9.20 -3.47
C TYR A 45 9.48 -8.15 -2.39
N LEU A 46 9.39 -8.59 -1.14
CA LEU A 46 9.39 -7.72 0.03
C LEU A 46 10.78 -7.78 0.66
N LYS A 47 11.40 -6.63 0.86
CA LYS A 47 12.70 -6.56 1.53
C LYS A 47 12.74 -5.37 2.46
N PHE A 48 12.95 -5.68 3.72
CA PHE A 48 13.02 -4.70 4.79
C PHE A 48 14.48 -4.42 5.14
N ARG A 49 14.75 -3.22 5.69
CA ARG A 49 16.07 -2.81 6.19
C ARG A 49 17.19 -2.91 5.15
N ASN A 50 16.91 -2.59 3.90
CA ASN A 50 17.90 -2.66 2.82
C ASN A 50 18.45 -1.27 2.51
N TYR A 51 19.68 -0.98 2.93
CA TYR A 51 20.31 0.33 2.76
C TYR A 51 19.47 1.49 3.32
N GLY A 52 18.91 1.32 4.52
CA GLY A 52 18.13 2.35 5.22
C GLY A 52 16.74 2.61 4.64
N ARG A 53 16.17 1.64 3.91
CA ARG A 53 14.79 1.70 3.40
C ARG A 53 14.12 0.33 3.43
N ASN A 54 12.80 0.37 3.43
CA ASN A 54 11.96 -0.77 3.12
C ASN A 54 11.49 -0.69 1.68
N MET A 55 11.29 -1.84 1.06
CA MET A 55 10.84 -1.94 -0.31
C MET A 55 9.87 -3.10 -0.54
N ALA A 56 8.90 -2.85 -1.42
CA ALA A 56 7.98 -3.85 -1.92
C ALA A 56 7.94 -3.75 -3.45
N VAL A 57 8.13 -4.88 -4.12
CA VAL A 57 8.05 -5.00 -5.56
C VAL A 57 7.05 -6.09 -5.90
N ALA A 58 6.12 -5.82 -6.80
CA ALA A 58 5.20 -6.81 -7.31
C ALA A 58 5.07 -6.66 -8.83
N SER A 59 4.59 -7.71 -9.50
CA SER A 59 4.39 -7.65 -10.94
C SER A 59 3.23 -8.51 -11.39
N VAL A 60 2.63 -8.09 -12.50
CA VAL A 60 1.58 -8.84 -13.19
C VAL A 60 1.92 -8.94 -14.67
N ASP A 61 1.51 -10.02 -15.32
CA ASP A 61 1.66 -10.12 -16.78
C ASP A 61 0.82 -9.04 -17.46
N LYS A 62 1.41 -8.30 -18.40
CA LYS A 62 0.77 -7.17 -19.06
C LYS A 62 -0.47 -7.56 -19.88
N ARG A 63 -0.61 -8.84 -20.26
CA ARG A 63 -1.78 -9.40 -20.97
C ARG A 63 -2.96 -9.63 -20.05
N THR A 64 -2.76 -9.68 -18.73
CA THR A 64 -3.88 -9.73 -17.79
C THR A 64 -4.71 -8.46 -17.90
N ARG A 65 -6.02 -8.57 -17.68
CA ARG A 65 -6.92 -7.43 -17.66
C ARG A 65 -6.47 -6.43 -16.60
N HIS A 66 -6.52 -5.14 -16.93
CA HIS A 66 -6.32 -4.06 -15.97
C HIS A 66 -7.31 -4.14 -14.80
N LEU A 67 -6.97 -3.51 -13.68
CA LEU A 67 -7.89 -3.40 -12.55
C LEU A 67 -9.21 -2.73 -12.97
N ASP A 68 -10.31 -3.28 -12.46
CA ASP A 68 -11.55 -2.52 -12.35
C ASP A 68 -11.34 -1.44 -11.28
N MET A 69 -10.98 -0.25 -11.73
CA MET A 69 -10.60 0.86 -10.84
C MET A 69 -11.73 1.30 -9.92
N ILE A 70 -12.99 1.09 -10.29
CA ILE A 70 -14.14 1.42 -9.44
C ILE A 70 -14.21 0.41 -8.29
N LYS A 71 -14.13 -0.88 -8.60
CA LYS A 71 -14.13 -1.94 -7.57
C LYS A 71 -12.89 -1.83 -6.66
N ALA A 72 -11.71 -1.62 -7.23
CA ALA A 72 -10.48 -1.48 -6.45
C ALA A 72 -10.53 -0.26 -5.52
N LYS A 73 -11.09 0.87 -5.98
CA LYS A 73 -11.33 2.04 -5.12
C LYS A 73 -12.33 1.74 -4.01
N ALA A 74 -13.42 1.03 -4.31
CA ALA A 74 -14.36 0.60 -3.28
C ALA A 74 -13.69 -0.26 -2.21
N VAL A 75 -12.82 -1.21 -2.59
CA VAL A 75 -12.06 -2.06 -1.65
C VAL A 75 -11.13 -1.24 -0.76
N VAL A 76 -10.28 -0.36 -1.30
CA VAL A 76 -9.43 0.47 -0.41
C VAL A 76 -10.26 1.40 0.48
N ASN A 77 -11.46 1.77 0.05
CA ASN A 77 -12.35 2.63 0.82
C ASN A 77 -13.03 1.92 2.01
N THR A 78 -13.16 0.59 2.00
CA THR A 78 -13.71 -0.15 3.15
C THR A 78 -12.74 -0.28 4.32
N VAL A 79 -11.45 -0.05 4.08
CA VAL A 79 -10.42 -0.18 5.12
C VAL A 79 -10.55 0.95 6.12
N HIS A 80 -10.51 0.64 7.41
CA HIS A 80 -10.47 1.64 8.47
C HIS A 80 -9.08 1.66 9.11
N ASP A 81 -8.40 2.80 9.07
CA ASP A 81 -7.08 2.99 9.67
C ASP A 81 -7.10 3.79 10.98
N TYR A 82 -8.30 4.06 11.50
CA TYR A 82 -8.53 4.70 12.77
C TYR A 82 -9.88 4.30 13.39
N THR A 83 -9.99 4.44 14.71
CA THR A 83 -11.27 4.55 15.41
C THR A 83 -11.48 5.98 15.89
N SER A 84 -12.73 6.36 16.15
CA SER A 84 -13.05 7.68 16.67
C SER A 84 -13.91 7.57 17.92
N SER A 85 -13.61 8.40 18.91
CA SER A 85 -14.39 8.53 20.15
C SER A 85 -14.75 9.98 20.39
N LYS A 86 -15.86 10.22 21.08
CA LYS A 86 -16.18 11.57 21.57
C LYS A 86 -15.29 11.84 22.78
N GLY A 87 -14.36 12.79 22.64
CA GLY A 87 -13.53 13.28 23.73
C GLY A 87 -14.32 14.18 24.69
N HIS A 88 -13.62 14.75 25.67
CA HIS A 88 -14.22 15.65 26.66
C HIS A 88 -14.97 16.82 26.00
N CYS A 89 -16.23 17.01 26.42
CA CYS A 89 -17.11 18.05 25.88
C CYS A 89 -17.13 19.27 26.81
N ARG A 90 -16.24 20.26 26.61
CA ARG A 90 -16.35 21.63 27.18
C ARG A 90 -15.55 22.65 26.35
N PRO A 91 -16.16 23.67 25.70
CA PRO A 91 -17.58 23.90 25.39
C PRO A 91 -18.08 23.13 24.15
N HIS A 92 -17.19 22.48 23.39
CA HIS A 92 -17.53 21.65 22.23
C HIS A 92 -16.98 20.24 22.41
N CYS A 93 -17.70 19.23 21.94
CA CYS A 93 -17.19 17.87 21.89
C CYS A 93 -16.11 17.78 20.81
N ARG A 94 -14.91 17.34 21.18
CA ARG A 94 -13.84 17.06 20.22
C ARG A 94 -13.88 15.59 19.85
N THR A 95 -13.91 15.27 18.56
CA THR A 95 -13.69 13.89 18.11
C THR A 95 -12.20 13.57 18.23
N VAL A 96 -11.89 12.57 19.05
CA VAL A 96 -10.52 12.05 19.21
C VAL A 96 -10.39 10.84 18.30
N TYR A 97 -9.34 10.85 17.49
CA TYR A 97 -9.04 9.78 16.55
C TYR A 97 -7.88 8.96 17.09
N HIS A 98 -8.09 7.66 17.17
CA HIS A 98 -7.09 6.70 17.62
C HIS A 98 -6.64 5.89 16.41
N ARG A 99 -5.34 5.85 16.19
CA ARG A 99 -4.73 5.05 15.13
C ARG A 99 -5.06 3.57 15.34
N ILE A 100 -5.32 2.87 14.24
CA ILE A 100 -5.31 1.40 14.19
C ILE A 100 -3.97 0.97 13.60
N ASP A 101 -3.35 -0.05 14.18
CA ASP A 101 -2.13 -0.69 13.67
C ASP A 101 -2.30 -1.12 12.21
N SER A 102 -1.26 -0.93 11.38
CA SER A 102 -1.35 -1.25 9.94
C SER A 102 -1.76 -2.70 9.68
N HIS A 103 -1.33 -3.64 10.52
CA HIS A 103 -1.75 -5.05 10.49
C HIS A 103 -3.24 -5.21 10.84
N SER A 104 -3.71 -4.60 11.94
CA SER A 104 -5.14 -4.68 12.30
C SER A 104 -6.04 -4.03 11.26
N ALA A 105 -5.60 -2.91 10.66
CA ALA A 105 -6.31 -2.28 9.56
C ALA A 105 -6.26 -3.14 8.28
N TYR A 106 -5.15 -3.83 8.02
CA TYR A 106 -5.07 -4.82 6.94
C TYR A 106 -6.13 -5.91 7.09
N GLU A 107 -6.38 -6.37 8.31
CA GLU A 107 -7.39 -7.40 8.54
C GLU A 107 -8.82 -6.98 8.16
N THR A 108 -9.09 -5.68 8.05
CA THR A 108 -10.39 -5.14 7.61
C THR A 108 -10.62 -5.16 6.10
N PHE A 109 -9.60 -5.49 5.30
CA PHE A 109 -9.83 -5.72 3.87
C PHE A 109 -10.81 -6.90 3.67
N PRO A 110 -11.66 -6.85 2.63
CA PRO A 110 -12.49 -7.97 2.23
C PRO A 110 -11.65 -9.23 2.02
N ALA A 111 -12.14 -10.40 2.44
CA ALA A 111 -11.43 -11.67 2.34
C ALA A 111 -11.06 -11.97 0.88
N GLU A 112 -11.94 -11.67 -0.07
CA GLU A 112 -11.74 -11.85 -1.51
C GLU A 112 -10.56 -11.02 -2.04
N ALA A 113 -10.23 -9.91 -1.38
CA ALA A 113 -9.08 -9.08 -1.73
C ALA A 113 -7.77 -9.59 -1.11
N LYS A 114 -7.84 -10.30 0.03
CA LYS A 114 -6.67 -10.78 0.79
C LYS A 114 -6.30 -12.24 0.49
N ASP A 115 -7.23 -13.08 0.08
CA ASP A 115 -7.03 -14.54 0.07
C ASP A 115 -6.49 -15.04 -1.26
N HIS A 116 -6.64 -14.26 -2.32
CA HIS A 116 -6.23 -14.62 -3.67
C HIS A 116 -5.12 -13.71 -4.19
N CYS A 117 -4.51 -14.14 -5.28
CA CYS A 117 -3.52 -13.38 -6.05
C CYS A 117 -4.12 -12.75 -7.32
N SER A 118 -5.45 -12.74 -7.40
CA SER A 118 -6.23 -12.17 -8.50
C SER A 118 -7.52 -11.60 -7.92
N PRO A 119 -7.94 -10.37 -8.30
CA PRO A 119 -7.25 -9.50 -9.23
C PRO A 119 -6.03 -8.79 -8.63
N TYR A 120 -5.84 -8.83 -7.30
CA TYR A 120 -4.77 -8.08 -6.63
C TYR A 120 -3.57 -8.98 -6.33
N VAL A 121 -2.41 -8.68 -6.94
CA VAL A 121 -1.15 -9.37 -6.67
C VAL A 121 -0.35 -8.68 -5.57
N ALA A 122 -0.68 -7.44 -5.19
CA ALA A 122 -0.15 -6.82 -3.98
C ALA A 122 -1.18 -5.93 -3.30
N ILE A 123 -1.14 -5.95 -1.97
CA ILE A 123 -2.08 -5.25 -1.09
C ILE A 123 -1.36 -4.88 0.20
N GLY A 124 -1.63 -3.69 0.73
CA GLY A 124 -1.02 -3.30 1.97
C GLY A 124 -1.34 -1.91 2.47
N LEU A 125 -0.77 -1.64 3.65
CA LEU A 125 -0.83 -0.38 4.35
C LEU A 125 0.58 0.02 4.76
N ILE A 126 0.89 1.30 4.59
CA ILE A 126 2.14 1.89 5.04
C ILE A 126 1.82 3.21 5.72
N ASP A 127 2.34 3.39 6.93
CA ASP A 127 2.19 4.63 7.69
C ASP A 127 2.57 5.88 6.89
N ASN A 128 1.78 6.95 7.02
CA ASN A 128 2.02 8.21 6.33
C ASN A 128 3.39 8.83 6.70
N GLY A 129 3.81 8.69 7.96
CA GLY A 129 5.10 9.16 8.47
C GLY A 129 6.30 8.39 7.92
N ALA A 130 6.11 7.16 7.42
CA ALA A 130 7.14 6.41 6.69
C ALA A 130 7.43 7.01 5.30
N ALA A 131 6.64 8.00 4.85
CA ALA A 131 6.79 8.72 3.59
C ALA A 131 6.97 7.78 2.38
N PRO A 132 6.01 6.86 2.13
CA PRO A 132 6.11 5.92 1.03
C PRO A 132 6.05 6.61 -0.34
N THR A 133 6.93 6.18 -1.23
CA THR A 133 6.86 6.47 -2.65
C THR A 133 6.38 5.25 -3.40
N PHE A 134 5.42 5.46 -4.30
CA PHE A 134 4.85 4.43 -5.15
C PHE A 134 5.15 4.71 -6.62
N LYS A 135 5.47 3.67 -7.39
CA LYS A 135 5.59 3.70 -8.85
C LYS A 135 4.95 2.47 -9.46
N ALA A 136 3.99 2.69 -10.35
CA ALA A 136 3.32 1.67 -11.15
C ALA A 136 2.57 2.36 -12.30
N SER A 137 2.06 1.57 -13.25
CA SER A 137 1.06 2.07 -14.21
C SER A 137 -0.21 2.54 -13.49
N PRO A 138 -0.80 3.70 -13.85
CA PRO A 138 -2.04 4.19 -13.25
C PRO A 138 -3.25 3.24 -13.40
N SER A 139 -3.24 2.36 -14.40
CA SER A 139 -4.30 1.34 -14.61
C SER A 139 -4.14 0.09 -13.75
N ARG A 140 -3.06 0.01 -12.96
CA ARG A 140 -2.65 -1.17 -12.20
C ARG A 140 -2.57 -0.92 -10.70
N LEU A 141 -2.57 0.35 -10.26
CA LEU A 141 -2.36 0.72 -8.86
C LEU A 141 -3.45 1.68 -8.39
N VAL A 142 -4.10 1.31 -7.28
CA VAL A 142 -4.96 2.20 -6.51
C VAL A 142 -4.28 2.51 -5.19
N ILE A 143 -4.26 3.79 -4.82
CA ILE A 143 -3.79 4.26 -3.51
C ILE A 143 -4.89 5.13 -2.92
N ARG A 144 -5.22 4.90 -1.65
CA ARG A 144 -6.00 5.79 -0.81
C ARG A 144 -5.11 6.35 0.29
N ASN A 145 -5.08 7.67 0.42
CA ASN A 145 -4.45 8.33 1.56
C ASN A 145 -5.45 8.33 2.72
N GLY A 146 -5.29 7.39 3.65
CA GLY A 146 -6.02 7.34 4.91
C GLY A 146 -5.52 8.39 5.90
N ARG A 147 -6.08 8.37 7.11
CA ARG A 147 -5.71 9.32 8.17
C ARG A 147 -4.29 9.06 8.70
N TYR A 148 -3.91 7.79 8.79
CA TYR A 148 -2.62 7.34 9.32
C TYR A 148 -1.86 6.47 8.31
N ASN A 149 -2.52 5.86 7.33
CA ASN A 149 -1.88 4.95 6.38
C ASN A 149 -2.18 5.28 4.91
N HIS A 150 -1.18 5.09 4.05
CA HIS A 150 -1.37 4.87 2.63
C HIS A 150 -1.81 3.43 2.40
N ILE A 151 -3.00 3.25 1.85
CA ILE A 151 -3.62 1.95 1.58
C ILE A 151 -3.57 1.71 0.10
N HIS A 152 -3.02 0.58 -0.33
CA HIS A 152 -2.79 0.32 -1.75
C HIS A 152 -3.23 -1.07 -2.19
N LEU A 153 -3.60 -1.14 -3.47
CA LEU A 153 -3.89 -2.37 -4.21
C LEU A 153 -3.20 -2.31 -5.56
N PHE A 154 -2.57 -3.39 -5.96
CA PHE A 154 -1.95 -3.56 -7.26
C PHE A 154 -2.31 -4.89 -7.90
N GLY A 155 -2.56 -4.88 -9.21
CA GLY A 155 -3.04 -6.02 -9.99
C GLY A 155 -3.23 -5.70 -11.47
#